data_AF-A0A1J3F6T3-F1
#
_entry.id   AF-A0A1J3F6T3-F1
#
_cell.length_a   1.000
_cell.length_b   1.000
_cell.length_c   1.000
_cell.angle_alpha   90.00
_cell.angle_beta   90.00
_cell.angle_gamma   90.00
#
_symmetry.space_group_name_H-M   'P 1'
#
loop_
_entity.id
_entity.type
_entity.pdbx_description
1 polymer ?
#
loop_
_entity_poly.entity_id
_entity_poly.type
_entity_poly.pdbx_seq_one_letter_code
_entity_poly.pdbx_strand_id
1 'polypeptide(L)'
;MKNLYRRDEQETDKRNSSKSSSEMKRRKNMKRLGGGGLSLQTFANMKSQNSHYNPALIKKQKEFYKNAKYVSKFKKSMKQQNFHNKYETGESSSKVDDDDDDDKQKVKSNKRIGVEEVYKQTREEMEKARMEREAAIQAKKEAKEEAEARRKLAKGKMMRKTRHGQPVMKYRIEHLLEQIKKSAGNAGGSSTA
;
A
#
# COMPACT_ATOMS: atom_id res chain seq x y z
N MET A 1 4.12 31.24 -42.60
CA MET A 1 3.28 30.16 -43.18
C MET A 1 3.95 28.83 -42.84
N LYS A 2 3.46 28.13 -41.80
CA LYS A 2 2.92 26.76 -41.84
C LYS A 2 3.77 25.72 -42.60
N ASN A 3 4.61 24.99 -41.86
CA ASN A 3 5.03 23.63 -42.20
C ASN A 3 4.48 22.71 -41.11
N LEU A 4 3.34 22.07 -41.39
CA LEU A 4 2.77 21.03 -40.53
C LEU A 4 3.56 19.73 -40.74
N TYR A 5 4.06 19.18 -39.64
CA TYR A 5 4.58 17.83 -39.62
C TYR A 5 3.44 16.82 -39.80
N ARG A 6 3.75 15.87 -40.68
CA ARG A 6 3.07 14.65 -41.07
C ARG A 6 2.33 13.99 -39.89
N ARG A 7 1.00 13.90 -40.00
CA ARG A 7 0.13 13.14 -39.10
C ARG A 7 0.18 11.69 -39.57
N ASP A 8 0.72 10.80 -38.75
CA ASP A 8 0.57 9.36 -38.97
C ASP A 8 -0.93 9.03 -38.85
N GLU A 9 -1.53 8.76 -40.00
CA GLU A 9 -2.87 8.20 -40.11
C GLU A 9 -2.80 6.76 -39.61
N GLN A 10 -3.09 6.55 -38.32
CA GLN A 10 -3.59 5.25 -37.88
C GLN A 10 -5.04 5.13 -38.33
N GLU A 11 -5.12 4.58 -39.52
CA GLU A 11 -6.16 3.81 -40.14
C GLU A 11 -7.20 3.23 -39.17
N THR A 12 -8.44 3.32 -39.63
CA THR A 12 -9.69 2.94 -39.02
C THR A 12 -9.69 1.56 -38.37
N ASP A 13 -10.13 1.49 -37.12
CA ASP A 13 -10.82 0.30 -36.60
C ASP A 13 -12.10 0.74 -35.87
N LYS A 14 -13.05 1.25 -36.67
CA LYS A 14 -14.49 1.23 -36.31
C LYS A 14 -14.97 -0.22 -36.37
N ARG A 15 -14.49 -1.08 -35.46
CA ARG A 15 -15.09 -2.38 -35.21
C ARG A 15 -16.19 -2.20 -34.18
N ASN A 16 -17.42 -2.13 -34.69
CA ASN A 16 -18.60 -2.60 -33.99
C ASN A 16 -18.36 -4.06 -33.56
N SER A 17 -17.67 -4.27 -32.44
CA SER A 17 -17.63 -5.57 -31.80
C SER A 17 -18.74 -5.56 -30.75
N SER A 18 -19.82 -6.27 -31.02
CA SER A 18 -20.70 -6.84 -30.01
C SER A 18 -19.84 -7.66 -29.03
N LYS A 19 -19.20 -6.96 -28.08
CA LYS A 19 -18.39 -7.60 -27.05
C LYS A 19 -19.33 -8.42 -26.21
N SER A 20 -19.13 -9.73 -26.24
CA SER A 20 -19.93 -10.69 -25.51
C SER A 20 -20.07 -10.24 -24.04
N SER A 21 -21.26 -10.44 -23.47
CA SER A 21 -21.55 -10.12 -22.06
C SER A 21 -20.50 -10.73 -21.12
N SER A 22 -19.97 -11.91 -21.48
CA SER A 22 -18.90 -12.62 -20.76
C SER A 22 -17.57 -11.86 -20.77
N GLU A 23 -17.17 -11.24 -21.88
CA GLU A 23 -15.93 -10.49 -21.98
C GLU A 23 -16.01 -9.15 -21.23
N MET A 24 -17.17 -8.51 -21.26
CA MET A 24 -17.43 -7.32 -20.45
C MET A 24 -17.41 -7.66 -18.94
N LYS A 25 -17.98 -8.80 -18.54
CA LYS A 25 -17.93 -9.32 -17.16
C LYS A 25 -16.50 -9.68 -16.75
N ARG A 26 -15.71 -10.33 -17.62
CA ARG A 26 -14.28 -10.63 -17.38
C ARG A 26 -13.47 -9.36 -17.15
N ARG A 27 -13.64 -8.33 -17.98
CA ARG A 27 -12.94 -7.04 -17.80
C ARG A 27 -13.36 -6.31 -16.52
N LYS A 28 -14.65 -6.35 -16.16
CA LYS A 28 -15.14 -5.82 -14.88
C LYS A 28 -14.55 -6.58 -13.69
N ASN A 29 -14.49 -7.91 -13.75
CA ASN A 29 -13.89 -8.74 -12.72
C ASN A 29 -12.38 -8.53 -12.59
N MET A 30 -11.67 -8.39 -13.71
CA MET A 30 -10.26 -8.02 -13.69
C MET A 30 -10.05 -6.67 -13.01
N LYS A 31 -10.83 -5.63 -13.35
CA LYS A 31 -10.75 -4.33 -12.66
C LYS A 31 -11.07 -4.42 -11.16
N ARG A 32 -11.99 -5.30 -10.75
CA ARG A 32 -12.34 -5.53 -9.32
C ARG A 32 -11.26 -6.27 -8.55
N LEU A 33 -10.49 -7.14 -9.20
CA LEU A 33 -9.37 -7.89 -8.62
C LEU A 33 -8.03 -7.12 -8.68
N GLY A 34 -8.06 -5.79 -8.84
CA GLY A 34 -6.85 -4.97 -8.94
C GLY A 34 -6.15 -5.09 -10.31
N GLY A 35 -6.94 -5.25 -11.37
CA GLY A 35 -6.51 -5.70 -12.69
C GLY A 35 -5.28 -5.03 -13.27
N GLY A 36 -4.46 -5.86 -13.91
CA GLY A 36 -3.28 -5.49 -14.69
C GLY A 36 -2.25 -4.76 -13.84
N GLY A 37 -1.42 -5.51 -13.12
CA GLY A 37 -0.27 -4.95 -12.40
C GLY A 37 0.57 -4.03 -13.30
N LEU A 38 1.33 -3.12 -12.69
CA LEU A 38 2.25 -2.24 -13.42
C LEU A 38 3.03 -3.03 -14.46
N SER A 39 3.15 -2.49 -15.68
CA SER A 39 3.96 -3.13 -16.73
C SER A 39 5.37 -3.40 -16.19
N LEU A 40 5.96 -4.53 -16.60
CA LEU A 40 7.31 -4.92 -16.18
C LEU A 40 8.33 -3.78 -16.40
N GLN A 41 8.18 -3.04 -17.50
CA GLN A 41 8.96 -1.85 -17.79
C GLN A 41 8.78 -0.75 -16.73
N THR A 42 7.56 -0.51 -16.25
CA THR A 42 7.32 0.45 -15.15
C THR A 42 7.98 -0.03 -13.86
N PHE A 43 7.89 -1.32 -13.54
CA PHE A 43 8.51 -1.87 -12.34
C PHE A 43 10.04 -1.82 -12.39
N ALA A 44 10.64 -2.14 -13.54
CA ALA A 44 12.08 -2.02 -13.77
C ALA A 44 12.54 -0.57 -13.67
N ASN A 45 11.82 0.37 -14.30
CA ASN A 45 12.13 1.80 -14.26
C ASN A 45 11.98 2.40 -12.86
N MET A 46 11.03 1.93 -12.04
CA MET A 46 10.91 2.34 -10.64
C MET A 46 12.14 1.96 -9.79
N LYS A 47 12.87 0.90 -10.16
CA LYS A 47 14.09 0.48 -9.46
C LYS A 47 15.38 1.04 -10.10
N SER A 48 15.38 1.29 -11.41
CA SER A 48 16.58 1.75 -12.13
C SER A 48 16.75 3.26 -12.16
N GLN A 49 15.65 4.02 -12.03
CA GLN A 49 15.73 5.46 -11.84
C GLN A 49 16.20 5.72 -10.41
N ASN A 50 17.38 6.34 -10.25
CA ASN A 50 17.86 6.90 -8.99
C ASN A 50 16.99 8.10 -8.59
N SER A 51 15.71 7.83 -8.34
CA SER A 51 14.70 8.80 -7.95
C SER A 51 15.03 9.24 -6.54
N HIS A 52 15.83 10.30 -6.44
CA HIS A 52 16.14 10.96 -5.18
C HIS A 52 14.82 11.27 -4.47
N TYR A 53 14.58 10.59 -3.35
CA TYR A 53 13.35 10.70 -2.60
C TYR A 53 13.21 12.12 -2.05
N ASN A 54 12.42 12.94 -2.75
CA ASN A 54 12.09 14.29 -2.30
C ASN A 54 10.66 14.30 -1.73
N PRO A 55 10.51 14.32 -0.39
CA PRO A 55 9.19 14.25 0.25
C PRO A 55 8.30 15.45 -0.10
N ALA A 56 8.89 16.62 -0.39
CA ALA A 56 8.13 17.82 -0.75
C ALA A 56 7.45 17.69 -2.12
N LEU A 57 8.16 17.14 -3.12
CA LEU A 57 7.60 16.90 -4.45
C LEU A 57 6.48 15.84 -4.42
N ILE A 58 6.69 14.76 -3.67
CA ILE A 58 5.68 13.72 -3.48
C ILE A 58 4.43 14.29 -2.80
N LYS A 59 4.61 15.12 -1.76
CA LYS A 59 3.50 15.79 -1.08
C LYS A 59 2.73 16.70 -2.05
N LYS A 60 3.44 17.51 -2.85
CA LYS A 60 2.83 18.38 -3.86
C LYS A 60 2.00 17.59 -4.89
N GLN A 61 2.54 16.48 -5.39
CA GLN A 61 1.83 15.64 -6.36
C GLN A 61 0.57 14.99 -5.76
N LYS A 62 0.66 14.50 -4.51
CA LYS A 62 -0.50 13.95 -3.78
C LYS A 62 -1.59 14.99 -3.59
N GLU A 63 -1.23 16.20 -3.15
CA GLU A 63 -2.19 17.29 -2.95
C GLU A 63 -2.81 17.75 -4.28
N PHE A 64 -2.02 17.87 -5.35
CA PHE A 64 -2.54 18.18 -6.69
C PHE A 64 -3.60 17.17 -7.14
N TYR A 65 -3.33 15.87 -6.95
CA TYR A 65 -4.29 14.82 -7.30
C TYR A 65 -5.57 14.89 -6.45
N LYS A 66 -5.46 15.11 -5.13
CA LYS A 66 -6.62 15.32 -4.26
C LYS A 66 -7.45 16.52 -4.71
N ASN A 67 -6.80 17.64 -5.01
CA ASN A 67 -7.47 18.86 -5.43
C ASN A 67 -8.17 18.67 -6.78
N ALA A 68 -7.52 18.04 -7.75
CA ALA A 68 -8.14 17.70 -9.03
C ALA A 68 -9.38 16.81 -8.86
N LYS A 69 -9.33 15.86 -7.91
CA LYS A 69 -10.48 15.02 -7.54
C LYS A 69 -11.61 15.85 -6.93
N TYR A 70 -11.32 16.78 -6.03
CA TYR A 70 -12.32 17.66 -5.43
C TYR A 70 -12.95 18.61 -6.46
N VAL A 71 -12.15 19.24 -7.32
CA VAL A 71 -12.65 20.08 -8.41
C VAL A 71 -13.55 19.26 -9.35
N SER A 72 -13.16 18.03 -9.68
CA SER A 72 -13.98 17.15 -10.52
C SER A 72 -15.29 16.76 -9.85
N LYS A 73 -15.28 16.46 -8.54
CA LYS A 73 -16.49 16.18 -7.76
C LYS A 73 -17.42 17.39 -7.74
N PHE A 74 -16.88 18.57 -7.43
CA PHE A 74 -17.64 19.82 -7.41
C PHE A 74 -18.24 20.15 -8.78
N LYS A 75 -17.45 20.03 -9.86
CA LYS A 75 -17.97 20.22 -11.22
C LYS A 75 -19.11 19.24 -11.55
N LYS A 76 -19.06 18.01 -11.04
CA LYS A 76 -20.15 17.02 -11.22
C LYS A 76 -21.40 17.39 -10.42
N SER A 77 -21.26 17.78 -9.15
CA SER A 77 -22.40 18.21 -8.33
C SER A 77 -23.05 19.47 -8.87
N MET A 78 -22.26 20.45 -9.33
CA MET A 78 -22.77 21.65 -9.98
C MET A 78 -23.54 21.33 -11.26
N LYS A 79 -23.04 20.38 -12.07
CA LYS A 79 -23.80 19.90 -13.24
C LYS A 79 -25.13 19.27 -12.81
N GLN A 80 -25.13 18.41 -11.80
CA GLN A 80 -26.35 17.79 -11.28
C GLN A 80 -27.37 18.81 -10.75
N GLN A 81 -26.92 19.85 -10.03
CA GLN A 81 -27.78 20.94 -9.59
C GLN A 81 -28.30 21.78 -10.77
N ASN A 82 -27.49 22.06 -11.78
CA ASN A 82 -27.94 22.76 -13.00
C ASN A 82 -28.96 21.94 -13.79
N PHE A 83 -28.85 20.61 -13.75
CA PHE A 83 -29.88 19.72 -14.28
C PHE A 83 -31.16 19.82 -13.43
N HIS A 84 -31.09 19.70 -12.10
CA HIS A 84 -32.26 19.84 -11.20
C HIS A 84 -33.00 21.17 -11.38
N ASN A 85 -32.28 22.29 -11.46
CA ASN A 85 -32.87 23.62 -11.71
C ASN A 85 -33.52 23.73 -13.10
N LYS A 86 -33.03 22.99 -14.11
CA LYS A 86 -33.64 22.94 -15.44
C LYS A 86 -34.95 22.16 -15.47
N TYR A 87 -35.12 21.18 -14.59
CA TYR A 87 -36.34 20.38 -14.49
C TYR A 87 -37.37 20.96 -13.51
N GLU A 88 -36.94 21.80 -12.57
CA GLU A 88 -37.85 22.50 -11.64
C GLU A 88 -38.52 23.75 -12.26
N THR A 89 -38.04 24.23 -13.41
CA THR A 89 -38.69 25.33 -14.18
C THR A 89 -39.46 24.82 -15.42
N GLY A 90 -39.64 23.50 -15.56
CA GLY A 90 -40.31 22.88 -16.70
C GLY A 90 -41.54 22.08 -16.28
N GLU A 91 -42.68 22.47 -16.85
CA GLU A 91 -44.02 21.91 -16.64
C GLU A 91 -44.15 20.38 -16.69
N SER A 92 -45.16 19.92 -15.95
CA SER A 92 -45.80 18.59 -15.89
C SER A 92 -46.02 17.87 -17.24
N SER A 93 -45.73 16.56 -17.32
CA SER A 93 -46.64 15.50 -17.85
C SER A 93 -45.99 14.10 -17.72
N SER A 94 -46.43 13.26 -16.79
CA SER A 94 -47.24 12.03 -17.02
C SER A 94 -46.78 11.08 -18.14
N LYS A 95 -46.31 9.88 -17.76
CA LYS A 95 -47.03 8.62 -18.01
C LYS A 95 -46.34 7.42 -17.33
N VAL A 96 -47.19 6.70 -16.61
CA VAL A 96 -47.03 5.38 -16.03
C VAL A 96 -47.34 4.38 -17.13
N ASP A 97 -46.54 3.33 -17.27
CA ASP A 97 -46.97 2.09 -17.89
C ASP A 97 -46.60 0.95 -16.93
N ASP A 98 -47.66 0.31 -16.44
CA ASP A 98 -47.70 -0.97 -15.75
C ASP A 98 -47.20 -2.07 -16.69
N ASP A 99 -46.48 -3.04 -16.15
CA ASP A 99 -46.69 -4.44 -16.54
C ASP A 99 -46.27 -5.34 -15.38
N ASP A 100 -47.28 -6.02 -14.84
CA ASP A 100 -47.23 -7.09 -13.86
C ASP A 100 -46.41 -8.27 -14.40
N ASP A 101 -45.51 -8.81 -13.58
CA ASP A 101 -45.24 -10.25 -13.61
C ASP A 101 -44.73 -10.71 -12.23
N ASP A 102 -45.62 -11.40 -11.54
CA ASP A 102 -45.54 -11.91 -10.18
C ASP A 102 -44.79 -13.27 -10.19
N ASP A 103 -43.47 -13.26 -9.97
CA ASP A 103 -42.71 -14.51 -9.78
C ASP A 103 -42.10 -14.58 -8.37
N LYS A 104 -42.92 -15.06 -7.44
CA LYS A 104 -42.52 -15.44 -6.09
C LYS A 104 -41.89 -16.83 -6.13
N GLN A 105 -40.60 -16.90 -5.80
CA GLN A 105 -40.05 -17.68 -4.67
C GLN A 105 -38.61 -18.15 -4.94
N LYS A 106 -37.67 -17.59 -4.17
CA LYS A 106 -36.68 -18.31 -3.34
C LYS A 106 -35.67 -17.31 -2.80
N VAL A 107 -36.11 -16.50 -1.84
CA VAL A 107 -35.22 -15.69 -1.02
C VAL A 107 -34.51 -16.65 -0.06
N LYS A 108 -33.36 -17.18 -0.47
CA LYS A 108 -32.36 -17.66 0.50
C LYS A 108 -32.05 -16.45 1.38
N SER A 109 -32.49 -16.49 2.62
CA SER A 109 -32.20 -15.47 3.63
C SER A 109 -30.71 -15.55 3.96
N ASN A 110 -29.90 -14.95 3.09
CA ASN A 110 -28.59 -14.46 3.47
C ASN A 110 -28.88 -13.42 4.55
N LYS A 111 -28.80 -13.84 5.83
CA LYS A 111 -28.89 -12.96 6.99
C LYS A 111 -27.90 -11.83 6.70
N ARG A 112 -28.44 -10.66 6.32
CA ARG A 112 -27.64 -9.49 5.99
C ARG A 112 -26.94 -9.12 7.27
N ILE A 113 -25.65 -9.45 7.37
CA ILE A 113 -24.79 -9.06 8.48
C ILE A 113 -25.05 -7.58 8.69
N GLY A 114 -25.54 -7.23 9.87
CA GLY A 114 -25.99 -5.87 10.15
C GLY A 114 -24.83 -4.92 9.86
N VAL A 115 -25.10 -3.77 9.26
CA VAL A 115 -24.07 -2.74 9.03
C VAL A 115 -23.27 -2.49 10.32
N GLU A 116 -23.96 -2.53 11.46
CA GLU A 116 -23.38 -2.41 12.79
C GLU A 116 -22.45 -3.57 13.20
N GLU A 117 -22.74 -4.82 12.82
CA GLU A 117 -21.86 -5.97 13.07
C GLU A 117 -20.56 -5.86 12.28
N VAL A 118 -20.62 -5.38 11.03
CA VAL A 118 -19.42 -5.12 10.21
C VAL A 118 -18.56 -4.02 10.83
N TYR A 119 -19.17 -2.97 11.38
CA TYR A 119 -18.45 -1.91 12.08
C TYR A 119 -17.79 -2.38 13.38
N LYS A 120 -18.46 -3.23 14.16
CA LYS A 120 -17.88 -3.81 15.40
C LYS A 120 -16.70 -4.74 15.06
N GLN A 121 -16.88 -5.63 14.09
CA GLN A 121 -15.82 -6.54 13.64
C GLN A 121 -14.59 -5.80 13.10
N THR A 122 -14.77 -4.79 12.24
CA THR A 122 -13.65 -4.01 11.69
C THR A 122 -12.89 -3.21 12.74
N ARG A 123 -13.57 -2.75 13.80
CA ARG A 123 -12.94 -2.05 14.92
C ARG A 123 -12.11 -3.01 15.78
N GLU A 124 -12.67 -4.15 16.13
CA GLU A 124 -12.00 -5.19 16.91
C GLU A 124 -10.76 -5.73 16.18
N GLU A 125 -10.86 -5.98 14.87
CA GLU A 125 -9.72 -6.40 14.05
C GLU A 125 -8.61 -5.32 13.98
N MET A 126 -8.99 -4.06 13.86
CA MET A 126 -8.04 -2.94 13.82
C MET A 126 -7.33 -2.73 15.15
N GLU A 127 -8.05 -2.86 16.27
CA GLU A 127 -7.49 -2.77 17.62
C GLU A 127 -6.55 -3.96 17.90
N LYS A 128 -6.93 -5.18 17.49
CA LYS A 128 -6.07 -6.36 17.60
C LYS A 128 -4.80 -6.24 16.75
N ALA A 129 -4.91 -5.78 15.51
CA ALA A 129 -3.76 -5.54 14.63
C ALA A 129 -2.83 -4.45 15.18
N ARG A 130 -3.37 -3.47 15.91
CA ARG A 130 -2.59 -2.44 16.59
C ARG A 130 -1.82 -3.02 17.77
N MET A 131 -2.49 -3.82 18.61
CA MET A 131 -1.87 -4.52 19.74
C MET A 131 -0.73 -5.45 19.29
N GLU A 132 -0.94 -6.26 18.25
CA GLU A 132 0.07 -7.17 17.71
C GLU A 132 1.29 -6.42 17.14
N ARG A 133 1.06 -5.27 16.47
CA ARG A 133 2.15 -4.42 15.99
C ARG A 133 2.92 -3.77 17.13
N GLU A 134 2.22 -3.26 18.14
CA GLU A 134 2.85 -2.64 19.31
C GLU A 134 3.68 -3.67 20.09
N ALA A 135 3.19 -4.90 20.27
CA ALA A 135 3.94 -5.99 20.88
C ALA A 135 5.19 -6.36 20.07
N ALA A 136 5.07 -6.47 18.74
CA ALA A 136 6.22 -6.76 17.88
C ALA A 136 7.28 -5.65 17.89
N ILE A 137 6.85 -4.39 18.02
CA ILE A 137 7.76 -3.24 18.13
C ILE A 137 8.45 -3.24 19.50
N GLN A 138 7.73 -3.54 20.58
CA GLN A 138 8.29 -3.65 21.92
C GLN A 138 9.34 -4.75 22.01
N ALA A 139 9.03 -5.96 21.52
CA ALA A 139 9.99 -7.06 21.49
C ALA A 139 11.27 -6.71 20.70
N LYS A 140 11.12 -6.02 19.55
CA LYS A 140 12.28 -5.54 18.77
C LYS A 140 13.07 -4.45 19.50
N LYS A 141 12.40 -3.61 20.28
CA LYS A 141 13.04 -2.55 21.06
C LYS A 141 13.85 -3.16 22.22
N GLU A 142 13.27 -4.10 22.95
CA GLU A 142 13.93 -4.80 24.05
C GLU A 142 15.15 -5.58 23.57
N ALA A 143 15.04 -6.33 22.46
CA ALA A 143 16.19 -7.03 21.88
C ALA A 143 17.33 -6.10 21.47
N LYS A 144 17.00 -4.90 20.95
CA LYS A 144 18.00 -3.87 20.62
C LYS A 144 18.64 -3.28 21.86
N GLU A 145 17.85 -2.99 22.89
CA GLU A 145 18.34 -2.44 24.16
C GLU A 145 19.25 -3.44 24.87
N GLU A 146 18.90 -4.72 24.90
CA GLU A 146 19.75 -5.76 25.46
C GLU A 146 21.07 -5.89 24.70
N ALA A 147 21.03 -5.90 23.37
CA ALA A 147 22.25 -5.93 22.55
C ALA A 147 23.12 -4.69 22.78
N GLU A 148 22.51 -3.51 22.92
CA GLU A 148 23.22 -2.27 23.22
C GLU A 148 23.81 -2.27 24.64
N ALA A 149 23.10 -2.77 25.64
CA ALA A 149 23.57 -2.92 27.01
C ALA A 149 24.79 -3.85 27.06
N ARG A 150 24.71 -5.02 26.39
CA ARG A 150 25.84 -5.94 26.24
C ARG A 150 27.05 -5.26 25.57
N ARG A 151 26.82 -4.49 24.49
CA ARG A 151 27.87 -3.74 23.81
C ARG A 151 28.50 -2.66 24.71
N LYS A 152 27.70 -1.91 25.47
CA LYS A 152 28.17 -0.88 26.39
C LYS A 152 29.01 -1.47 27.52
N LEU A 153 28.58 -2.60 28.11
CA LEU A 153 29.34 -3.30 29.14
C LEU A 153 30.68 -3.82 28.61
N ALA A 154 30.68 -4.46 27.44
CA ALA A 154 31.90 -4.94 26.80
C ALA A 154 32.86 -3.78 26.47
N LYS A 155 32.34 -2.70 25.87
CA LYS A 155 33.12 -1.49 25.57
C LYS A 155 33.66 -0.84 26.84
N GLY A 156 32.85 -0.76 27.89
CA GLY A 156 33.25 -0.23 29.19
C GLY A 156 34.41 -0.99 29.79
N LYS A 157 34.35 -2.33 29.82
CA LYS A 157 35.46 -3.19 30.26
C LYS A 157 36.73 -2.98 29.42
N MET A 158 36.59 -2.92 28.10
CA MET A 158 37.72 -2.72 27.17
C MET A 158 38.39 -1.35 27.28
N MET A 159 37.64 -0.31 27.66
CA MET A 159 38.15 1.06 27.84
C MET A 159 38.65 1.33 29.26
N ARG A 160 38.55 0.38 30.20
CA ARG A 160 39.11 0.54 31.55
C ARG A 160 40.62 0.72 31.48
N LYS A 161 41.11 1.68 32.26
CA LYS A 161 42.54 2.02 32.39
C LYS A 161 43.01 1.78 33.83
N THR A 162 44.29 1.43 33.98
CA THR A 162 45.01 1.39 35.24
C THR A 162 45.28 2.81 35.74
N ARG A 163 45.81 2.93 36.95
CA ARG A 163 46.21 4.23 37.54
C ARG A 163 47.14 5.05 36.64
N HIS A 164 47.98 4.40 35.83
CA HIS A 164 48.92 5.05 34.92
C HIS A 164 48.36 5.26 33.50
N GLY A 165 47.04 5.07 33.30
CA GLY A 165 46.38 5.32 32.01
C GLY A 165 46.53 4.21 30.97
N GLN A 166 47.32 3.17 31.27
CA GLN A 166 47.41 1.98 30.43
C GLN A 166 46.13 1.17 30.52
N PRO A 167 45.65 0.51 29.47
CA PRO A 167 44.41 -0.24 29.56
C PRO A 167 44.58 -1.52 30.37
N VAL A 168 43.52 -1.91 31.09
CA VAL A 168 43.57 -3.07 31.98
C VAL A 168 43.68 -4.35 31.15
N MET A 169 44.83 -5.03 31.25
CA MET A 169 45.15 -6.19 30.42
C MET A 169 44.22 -7.38 30.66
N LYS A 170 43.68 -7.56 31.87
CA LYS A 170 42.68 -8.61 32.18
C LYS A 170 41.53 -8.63 31.17
N TYR A 171 40.87 -7.49 30.97
CA TYR A 171 39.71 -7.40 30.07
C TYR A 171 40.09 -7.51 28.59
N ARG A 172 41.29 -7.04 28.22
CA ARG A 172 41.79 -7.14 26.84
C ARG A 172 42.11 -8.58 26.46
N ILE A 173 42.80 -9.30 27.33
CA ILE A 173 43.15 -10.70 27.13
C ILE A 173 41.87 -11.54 27.08
N GLU A 174 40.91 -11.32 27.99
CA GLU A 174 39.59 -11.96 27.94
C GLU A 174 38.91 -11.78 26.57
N HIS A 175 38.92 -10.55 26.02
CA HIS A 175 38.32 -10.28 24.71
C HIS A 175 39.03 -10.97 23.55
N LEU A 176 40.38 -10.97 23.54
CA LEU A 176 41.16 -11.67 22.52
C LEU A 176 40.89 -13.18 22.55
N LEU A 177 40.84 -13.77 23.75
CA LEU A 177 40.50 -15.18 23.93
C LEU A 177 39.07 -15.49 23.47
N GLU A 178 38.12 -14.61 23.76
CA GLU A 178 36.73 -14.74 23.29
C GLU A 178 36.64 -14.67 21.75
N GLN A 179 37.39 -13.77 21.11
CA GLN A 179 37.47 -13.68 19.65
C GLN A 179 38.06 -14.95 19.03
N ILE A 180 39.15 -15.48 19.61
CA ILE A 180 39.78 -16.73 19.15
C ILE A 180 38.83 -17.92 19.32
N LYS A 181 38.12 -18.01 20.45
CA LYS A 181 37.11 -19.06 20.66
C LYS A 181 35.96 -18.97 19.65
N LYS A 182 35.49 -17.75 19.35
CA LYS A 182 34.44 -17.51 18.35
C LYS A 182 34.89 -17.85 16.93
N SER A 183 36.11 -17.48 16.55
CA SER A 183 36.65 -17.82 15.22
C SER A 183 36.91 -19.32 15.08
N ALA A 184 37.42 -19.98 16.12
CA ALA A 184 37.62 -21.44 16.13
C ALA A 184 36.29 -22.22 16.09
N GLY A 185 35.27 -21.78 16.83
CA GLY A 185 33.93 -22.40 16.80
C GLY A 185 33.22 -22.27 15.45
N ASN A 186 33.45 -21.18 14.70
CA ASN A 186 32.90 -21.00 13.36
C ASN A 186 33.63 -21.82 12.29
N ALA A 187 34.92 -22.12 12.47
CA ALA A 187 35.70 -22.94 11.52
C ALA A 187 35.46 -24.45 11.68
N GLY A 188 35.02 -24.91 12.86
CA GLY A 188 34.74 -26.33 13.13
C GLY A 188 33.33 -26.82 12.75
N GLY A 189 32.45 -25.93 12.26
CA GLY A 189 31.06 -26.26 11.91
C GLY A 189 30.81 -26.54 10.42
N SER A 190 31.83 -26.42 9.56
CA SER A 190 31.70 -26.55 8.09
C SER A 190 32.34 -27.83 7.53
N SER A 191 32.60 -28.85 8.34
CA SER A 191 33.27 -30.09 7.91
C SER A 191 32.52 -31.37 8.28
N THR A 192 31.19 -31.37 8.21
CA THR A 192 30.41 -32.61 8.15
C THR A 192 29.34 -32.47 7.08
N ALA A 193 29.69 -32.92 5.88
CA ALA A 193 28.79 -33.31 4.81
C ALA A 193 29.12 -34.77 4.48
#